data_AF-A0A7K3J2L5-F1
#
_entry.id   AF-A0A7K3J2L5-F1
#
_cell.length_a   1.000
_cell.length_b   1.000
_cell.length_c   1.000
_cell.angle_alpha   90.00
_cell.angle_beta   90.00
_cell.angle_gamma   90.00
#
_symmetry.space_group_name_H-M   'P 1'
#
loop_
_entity.id
_entity.type
_entity.pdbx_description
1 polymer ?
#
loop_
_entity_poly.entity_id
_entity_poly.type
_entity_poly.pdbx_seq_one_letter_code
_entity_poly.pdbx_strand_id
1 'polypeptide(L)' 'RDHSREKCLNLWIVSDNIRKGAATNAIQIAEYMVANKLY' A
#
# COMPACT_ATOMS: atom_id res chain seq x y z
N ARG A 1 5.60 21.66 4.80
CA ARG A 1 5.32 21.88 3.36
C ARG A 1 6.67 22.12 2.72
N ASP A 2 7.09 21.28 1.79
CA ASP A 2 8.36 21.49 1.08
C ASP A 2 8.18 22.59 0.03
N HIS A 3 9.03 23.61 0.09
CA HIS A 3 9.02 24.79 -0.77
C HIS A 3 10.18 24.80 -1.77
N SER A 4 11.04 23.78 -1.76
CA SER A 4 12.23 23.69 -2.62
C SER A 4 11.91 23.38 -4.09
N ARG A 5 10.69 22.90 -4.38
CA ARG A 5 10.23 22.56 -5.75
C ARG A 5 8.81 23.02 -6.01
N GLU A 6 8.62 23.65 -7.17
CA GLU A 6 7.37 24.31 -7.58
C GLU A 6 6.18 23.35 -7.73
N LYS A 7 6.44 22.07 -8.02
CA LYS A 7 5.42 21.03 -8.23
C LYS A 7 5.54 19.85 -7.25
N CYS A 8 5.93 20.12 -6.00
CA CYS A 8 6.03 19.07 -4.97
C CYS A 8 4.69 18.85 -4.24
N LEU A 9 4.23 17.60 -4.19
CA LEU A 9 3.08 17.18 -3.38
C LEU A 9 3.59 16.42 -2.14
N ASN A 10 3.28 16.95 -0.97
CA ASN A 10 3.60 16.31 0.31
C ASN A 10 2.35 15.59 0.82
N LEU A 11 2.49 14.31 1.17
CA LEU A 11 1.42 13.54 1.78
C LEU A 11 1.88 13.03 3.14
N TRP A 12 0.95 12.98 4.10
CA TRP A 12 1.14 12.33 5.38
C TRP A 12 0.18 11.15 5.45
N ILE A 13 0.72 9.94 5.34
CA ILE A 13 -0.07 8.71 5.27
C ILE A 13 0.24 7.88 6.51
N VAL A 14 -0.82 7.52 7.24
CA VAL A 14 -0.74 6.67 8.43
C VAL A 14 -1.51 5.40 8.15
N SER A 15 -0.98 4.26 8.61
CA SER A 15 -1.64 2.97 8.52
C SER A 15 -1.26 2.08 9.70
N ASP A 16 -2.11 1.10 10.00
CA ASP A 16 -1.78 -0.01 10.89
C ASP A 16 -0.82 -0.95 10.16
N ASN A 17 0.45 -0.95 10.59
CA ASN A 17 1.53 -1.69 9.94
C ASN A 17 1.37 -3.22 10.08
N ILE A 18 0.74 -3.70 11.15
CA ILE A 18 0.60 -5.14 11.40
C ILE A 18 -0.64 -5.66 10.67
N ARG A 19 -1.77 -4.98 10.81
CA ARG A 19 -3.03 -5.41 10.20
C ARG A 19 -3.04 -5.15 8.70
N LYS A 20 -2.92 -3.88 8.26
CA LYS A 20 -2.99 -3.55 6.83
C LYS A 20 -1.63 -3.67 6.15
N GLY A 21 -0.55 -3.24 6.80
CA GLY A 21 0.79 -3.30 6.24
C GLY A 21 1.28 -4.72 5.93
N ALA A 22 0.92 -5.70 6.78
CA ALA A 22 1.30 -7.10 6.61
C ALA A 22 0.10 -8.02 6.34
N ALA A 23 -0.76 -8.26 7.33
CA ALA A 23 -1.71 -9.37 7.29
C ALA A 23 -2.73 -9.26 6.13
N THR A 24 -3.40 -8.11 5.99
CA THR A 24 -4.41 -7.90 4.95
C THR A 24 -3.77 -7.84 3.56
N ASN A 25 -2.56 -7.28 3.41
CA ASN A 25 -1.88 -7.27 2.11
C ASN A 25 -1.51 -8.69 1.66
N ALA A 26 -1.07 -9.56 2.57
CA ALA A 26 -0.75 -10.95 2.25
C ALA A 26 -1.99 -11.73 1.78
N ILE A 27 -3.13 -11.57 2.46
CA ILE A 27 -4.39 -12.20 2.04
C ILE A 27 -4.85 -11.67 0.68
N GLN A 28 -4.80 -10.35 0.45
CA GLN A 28 -5.18 -9.76 -0.82
C GLN A 28 -4.34 -10.27 -2.00
N ILE A 29 -3.03 -10.45 -1.80
CA ILE A 29 -2.15 -11.05 -2.81
C ILE A 29 -2.56 -12.50 -3.07
N ALA A 30 -2.82 -13.28 -2.02
CA ALA A 30 -3.25 -14.67 -2.18
C ALA A 30 -4.61 -14.78 -2.92
N GLU A 31 -5.59 -13.95 -2.55
CA GLU A 31 -6.89 -13.86 -3.22
C GLU A 31 -6.72 -13.51 -4.71
N TYR A 32 -5.84 -12.56 -5.02
CA TYR A 32 -5.52 -12.20 -6.40
C TYR A 32 -4.90 -13.37 -7.18
N MET A 33 -3.97 -14.10 -6.58
CA MET A 33 -3.35 -15.27 -7.22
C MET A 33 -4.38 -16.36 -7.52
N VAL A 34 -5.32 -16.62 -6.61
CA VAL A 34 -6.43 -17.55 -6.82
C VAL A 34 -7.35 -17.10 -7.95
N ALA A 35 -7.77 -15.83 -7.94
CA ALA A 35 -8.66 -15.29 -8.96
C ALA A 35 -8.04 -15.36 -10.37
N ASN A 36 -6.72 -15.21 -10.48
CA ASN A 36 -6.01 -15.19 -11.77
C ASN A 36 -5.32 -16.52 -12.11
N LYS A 37 -5.52 -17.58 -11.31
CA LYS A 37 -4.88 -18.90 -11.52
C LYS A 37 -3.37 -18.81 -11.68
N LEU A 38 -2.72 -18.02 -10.82
CA LEU A 38 -1.28 -17.79 -10.82
C LEU A 38 -0.52 -18.78 -9.93
N TYR A 39 -1.08 -19.97 -9.72
CA TYR A 39 -0.46 -21.11 -9.06
C TYR A 39 -0.80 -22.41 -9.79
#